data_AF-A0ABD5AZ83-F1
#
_entry.id   AF-A0ABD5AZ83-F1
#
_cell.length_a   1.000
_cell.length_b   1.000
_cell.length_c   1.000
_cell.angle_alpha   90.00
_cell.angle_beta   90.00
_cell.angle_gamma   90.00
#
_symmetry.space_group_name_H-M   'P 1'
#
loop_
_entity.id
_entity.type
_entity.pdbx_description
1 polymer ?
#
loop_
_entity_poly.entity_id
_entity_poly.type
_entity_poly.pdbx_seq_one_letter_code
_entity_poly.pdbx_strand_id
1 'polypeptide(L)'
;KIIENAQPSVQQVSDEKSKVEQALSELNNAKSALRADKQELQQAYNQLIQPTDLNNKKPASITEYNQRYQQFSNELNSTKTNTDRILKEQNPSVADVNNALNKVREVQQKLNEARALLQNKEDNSALVRAKEQLQQAVDQVPSTEGVMQQTKDDYNSKQQAAQQEISKAQQVIDNG
;
A
#
# COMPACT_ATOMS: atom_id res chain seq x y z
N LYS A 1 40.23 -64.13 35.28
CA LYS A 1 39.33 -63.97 36.44
C LYS A 1 39.78 -62.69 37.14
N ILE A 2 39.01 -61.62 37.30
CA ILE A 2 37.56 -61.39 37.21
C ILE A 2 37.40 -60.02 36.53
N ILE A 3 36.44 -59.91 35.61
CA ILE A 3 36.04 -58.62 35.04
C ILE A 3 35.31 -57.89 36.17
N GLU A 4 35.88 -56.82 36.72
CA GLU A 4 35.19 -55.98 37.70
C GLU A 4 34.01 -55.28 37.01
N ASN A 5 32.84 -55.92 37.11
CA ASN A 5 31.56 -55.28 36.92
C ASN A 5 31.33 -54.39 38.15
N ALA A 6 31.92 -53.20 38.18
CA ALA A 6 31.64 -52.20 39.19
C ALA A 6 30.15 -51.81 39.09
N GLN A 7 29.31 -52.38 39.94
CA GLN A 7 27.91 -51.99 39.99
C GLN A 7 27.81 -50.59 40.57
N PRO A 8 27.03 -49.69 39.95
CA PRO A 8 26.83 -48.35 40.47
C PRO A 8 26.18 -48.41 41.85
N SER A 9 26.67 -47.58 42.77
CA SER A 9 26.08 -47.42 44.11
C SER A 9 24.68 -46.81 44.03
N VAL A 10 23.86 -47.06 45.05
CA VAL A 10 22.50 -46.49 45.14
C VAL A 10 22.52 -44.96 45.07
N GLN A 11 23.50 -44.31 45.69
CA GLN A 11 23.66 -42.85 45.63
C GLN A 11 23.94 -42.37 44.19
N GLN A 12 24.89 -43.01 43.48
CA GLN A 12 25.20 -42.66 42.10
C GLN A 12 23.99 -42.84 41.17
N VAL A 13 23.19 -43.89 41.38
CA VAL A 13 21.94 -44.11 40.62
C VAL A 13 20.93 -43.01 40.92
N SER A 14 20.77 -42.61 42.18
CA SER A 14 19.85 -41.53 42.57
C SER A 14 20.27 -40.18 42.01
N ASP A 15 21.55 -39.82 42.12
CA ASP A 15 22.08 -38.55 41.63
C ASP A 15 21.93 -38.44 40.11
N GLU A 16 22.25 -39.52 39.39
CA GLU A 16 22.14 -39.53 37.93
C GLU A 16 20.68 -39.49 37.47
N LYS A 17 19.77 -40.17 38.18
CA LYS A 17 18.33 -40.07 37.95
C LYS A 17 17.85 -38.62 38.07
N SER A 18 18.23 -37.91 39.14
CA SER A 18 17.84 -36.52 39.33
C SER A 18 18.35 -35.59 38.22
N LYS A 19 19.58 -35.79 37.73
CA LYS A 19 20.10 -35.03 36.57
C LYS A 19 19.33 -35.30 35.30
N VAL A 20 18.97 -36.56 35.02
CA VAL A 20 18.18 -36.94 33.84
C VAL A 20 16.78 -36.30 33.91
N GLU A 21 16.13 -36.34 35.06
CA GLU A 21 14.83 -35.71 35.28
C GLU A 21 14.89 -34.18 35.10
N GLN A 22 15.96 -33.55 35.60
CA GLN A 22 16.21 -32.12 35.38
C GLN A 22 16.41 -31.80 33.89
N ALA A 23 17.28 -32.54 33.20
CA ALA A 23 17.55 -32.33 31.78
C ALA A 23 16.29 -32.54 30.92
N LEU A 24 15.44 -33.51 31.27
CA LEU A 24 14.16 -33.73 30.60
C LEU A 24 13.22 -32.53 30.79
N SER A 25 13.14 -31.98 32.01
CA SER A 25 12.35 -30.78 32.31
C SER A 25 12.85 -29.56 31.53
N GLU A 26 14.16 -29.32 31.53
CA GLU A 26 14.80 -28.22 30.78
C GLU A 26 14.56 -28.34 29.27
N LEU A 27 14.69 -29.54 28.70
CA LEU A 27 14.41 -29.79 27.28
C LEU A 27 12.93 -29.56 26.94
N ASN A 28 12.00 -30.01 27.79
CA ASN A 28 10.57 -29.78 27.57
C ASN A 28 10.21 -28.30 27.67
N ASN A 29 10.84 -27.55 28.58
CA ASN A 29 10.71 -26.10 28.67
C ASN A 29 11.29 -25.40 27.42
N ALA A 30 12.44 -25.83 26.92
CA ALA A 30 13.01 -25.30 25.69
C ALA A 30 12.11 -25.57 24.47
N LYS A 31 11.56 -26.79 24.35
CA LYS A 31 10.61 -27.16 23.29
C LYS A 31 9.35 -26.32 23.33
N SER A 32 8.77 -26.08 24.52
CA SER A 32 7.59 -25.24 24.67
C SER A 32 7.87 -23.75 24.48
N ALA A 33 9.14 -23.33 24.57
CA ALA A 33 9.59 -21.97 24.31
C ALA A 33 9.91 -21.68 22.82
N LEU A 34 9.99 -22.70 21.95
CA LEU A 34 10.18 -22.49 20.51
C LEU A 34 9.05 -21.63 19.92
N ARG A 35 9.42 -20.65 19.09
CA ARG A 35 8.49 -19.73 18.41
C ARG A 35 8.76 -19.73 16.91
N ALA A 36 7.72 -19.59 16.11
CA ALA A 36 7.88 -19.33 14.68
C ALA A 36 8.47 -17.93 14.46
N ASP A 37 9.43 -17.80 13.54
CA ASP A 37 9.94 -16.51 13.09
C ASP A 37 8.90 -15.81 12.21
N LYS A 38 8.63 -14.52 12.45
CA LYS A 38 7.64 -13.72 11.73
C LYS A 38 8.23 -12.51 11.02
N GLN A 39 9.56 -12.33 11.04
CA GLN A 39 10.18 -11.11 10.51
C GLN A 39 9.83 -10.87 9.04
N GLU A 40 9.94 -11.91 8.21
CA GLU A 40 9.63 -11.79 6.79
C GLU A 40 8.14 -11.51 6.53
N LEU A 41 7.25 -12.16 7.30
CA LEU A 41 5.81 -11.88 7.25
C LEU A 41 5.50 -10.43 7.62
N GLN A 42 6.12 -9.91 8.67
CA GLN A 42 5.93 -8.52 9.12
C GLN A 42 6.40 -7.53 8.05
N GLN A 43 7.55 -7.77 7.43
CA GLN A 43 8.07 -6.91 6.36
C GLN A 43 7.14 -6.90 5.14
N ALA A 44 6.71 -8.08 4.69
CA ALA A 44 5.78 -8.21 3.57
C ALA A 44 4.43 -7.56 3.88
N TYR A 45 3.92 -7.71 5.11
CA TYR A 45 2.68 -7.08 5.55
C TYR A 45 2.80 -5.55 5.57
N ASN A 46 3.92 -5.01 6.05
CA ASN A 46 4.17 -3.57 6.06
C ASN A 46 4.18 -2.97 4.65
N GLN A 47 4.63 -3.72 3.65
CA GLN A 47 4.58 -3.32 2.24
C GLN A 47 3.13 -3.36 1.70
N LEU A 48 2.38 -4.41 2.03
CA LEU A 48 1.00 -4.61 1.58
C LEU A 48 0.04 -3.53 2.07
N ILE A 49 0.28 -2.99 3.27
CA ILE A 49 -0.56 -1.94 3.85
C ILE A 49 -0.15 -0.53 3.42
N GLN A 50 0.95 -0.35 2.69
CA GLN A 50 1.33 0.98 2.19
C GLN A 50 0.23 1.54 1.29
N PRO A 51 -0.19 2.80 1.51
CA PRO A 51 -1.16 3.43 0.64
C PRO A 51 -0.59 3.59 -0.78
N THR A 52 -1.46 3.52 -1.78
CA THR A 52 -1.10 3.86 -3.15
C THR A 52 -1.22 5.36 -3.34
N ASP A 53 -0.15 6.01 -3.81
CA ASP A 53 -0.18 7.43 -4.14
C ASP A 53 -0.89 7.68 -5.49
N LEU A 54 -2.03 8.37 -5.42
CA LEU A 54 -2.84 8.74 -6.58
C LEU A 54 -2.64 10.20 -7.00
N ASN A 55 -1.76 10.94 -6.31
CA ASN A 55 -1.46 12.31 -6.67
C ASN A 55 -0.79 12.37 -8.05
N ASN A 56 -1.13 13.42 -8.80
CA ASN A 56 -0.63 13.67 -10.15
C ASN A 56 -0.79 12.45 -11.09
N LYS A 57 -1.85 11.65 -10.91
CA LYS A 57 -2.22 10.58 -11.86
C LYS A 57 -3.38 11.01 -12.75
N LYS A 58 -3.42 10.47 -13.97
CA LYS A 58 -4.50 10.72 -14.94
C LYS A 58 -5.81 10.12 -14.41
N PRO A 59 -6.96 10.84 -14.44
CA PRO A 59 -8.24 10.32 -13.95
C PRO A 59 -8.67 8.99 -14.57
N ALA A 60 -8.41 8.79 -15.86
CA ALA A 60 -8.69 7.53 -16.55
C ALA A 60 -7.88 6.36 -15.95
N SER A 61 -6.58 6.56 -15.70
CA SER A 61 -5.73 5.54 -15.09
C SER A 61 -6.11 5.22 -13.64
N ILE A 62 -6.61 6.21 -12.89
CA ILE A 62 -7.16 6.00 -11.54
C ILE A 62 -8.43 5.14 -11.62
N THR A 63 -9.29 5.38 -12.61
CA THR A 63 -10.49 4.57 -12.85
C THR A 63 -10.12 3.12 -13.11
N GLU A 64 -9.15 2.85 -14.00
CA GLU A 64 -8.66 1.50 -14.29
C GLU A 64 -8.04 0.82 -13.06
N TYR A 65 -7.19 1.54 -12.31
CA TYR A 65 -6.64 1.09 -11.04
C TYR A 65 -7.76 0.67 -10.07
N ASN A 66 -8.78 1.51 -9.90
CA ASN A 66 -9.89 1.25 -8.96
C ASN A 66 -10.72 0.04 -9.40
N GLN A 67 -10.99 -0.12 -10.69
CA GLN A 67 -11.69 -1.29 -11.22
C GLN A 67 -10.91 -2.58 -10.95
N ARG A 68 -9.59 -2.58 -11.20
CA ARG A 68 -8.72 -3.72 -10.87
C ARG A 68 -8.68 -3.97 -9.36
N TYR A 69 -8.56 -2.92 -8.56
CA TYR A 69 -8.53 -3.01 -7.09
C TYR A 69 -9.81 -3.64 -6.52
N GLN A 70 -10.98 -3.27 -7.05
CA GLN A 70 -12.25 -3.83 -6.61
C GLN A 70 -12.31 -5.36 -6.78
N GLN A 71 -11.73 -5.90 -7.85
CA GLN A 71 -11.72 -7.34 -8.14
C GLN A 71 -11.04 -8.19 -7.06
N PHE A 72 -10.06 -7.64 -6.33
CA PHE A 72 -9.34 -8.35 -5.26
C PHE A 72 -9.46 -7.69 -3.88
N SER A 73 -10.30 -6.67 -3.74
CA SER A 73 -10.44 -5.89 -2.49
C SER A 73 -10.81 -6.74 -1.27
N ASN A 74 -11.74 -7.70 -1.45
CA ASN A 74 -12.14 -8.63 -0.39
C ASN A 74 -10.98 -9.54 0.03
N GLU A 75 -10.19 -10.03 -0.94
CA GLU A 75 -9.03 -10.88 -0.70
C GLU A 75 -7.90 -10.10 -0.01
N LEU A 76 -7.69 -8.84 -0.40
CA LEU A 76 -6.75 -7.94 0.27
C LEU A 76 -7.14 -7.73 1.74
N ASN A 77 -8.41 -7.43 2.00
CA ASN A 77 -8.89 -7.20 3.36
C ASN A 77 -8.81 -8.46 4.22
N SER A 78 -9.20 -9.63 3.69
CA SER A 78 -9.09 -10.89 4.43
C SER A 78 -7.64 -11.28 4.71
N THR A 79 -6.75 -11.07 3.75
CA THR A 79 -5.31 -11.29 3.89
C THR A 79 -4.71 -10.36 4.95
N LYS A 80 -5.11 -9.08 4.96
CA LYS A 80 -4.66 -8.13 5.99
C LYS A 80 -5.12 -8.55 7.38
N THR A 81 -6.41 -8.86 7.55
CA THR A 81 -6.98 -9.28 8.83
C THR A 81 -6.33 -10.57 9.35
N ASN A 82 -6.16 -11.59 8.50
CA ASN A 82 -5.56 -12.85 8.92
C ASN A 82 -4.07 -12.68 9.26
N THR A 83 -3.34 -11.89 8.48
CA THR A 83 -1.92 -11.63 8.73
C THR A 83 -1.71 -10.86 10.03
N ASP A 84 -2.51 -9.82 10.28
CA ASP A 84 -2.49 -9.06 11.54
C ASP A 84 -2.75 -9.97 12.76
N ARG A 85 -3.73 -10.87 12.65
CA ARG A 85 -4.02 -11.88 13.69
C ARG A 85 -2.80 -12.77 13.97
N ILE A 86 -2.17 -13.33 12.93
CA ILE A 86 -1.01 -14.23 13.07
C ILE A 86 0.20 -13.48 13.63
N LEU A 87 0.42 -12.24 13.22
CA LEU A 87 1.50 -11.39 13.76
C LEU A 87 1.31 -11.14 15.26
N LYS A 88 0.07 -10.89 15.71
CA LYS A 88 -0.28 -10.67 17.12
C LYS A 88 -0.33 -11.94 17.98
N GLU A 89 -0.50 -13.11 17.37
CA GLU A 89 -0.56 -14.39 18.07
C GLU A 89 0.74 -14.67 18.85
N GLN A 90 0.69 -15.12 20.10
CA GLN A 90 1.89 -15.28 20.92
C GLN A 90 2.83 -16.38 20.39
N ASN A 91 2.27 -17.47 19.86
CA ASN A 91 3.02 -18.60 19.35
C ASN A 91 2.30 -19.28 18.17
N PRO A 92 2.19 -18.61 17.00
CA PRO A 92 1.58 -19.23 15.83
C PRO A 92 2.43 -20.40 15.33
N SER A 93 1.81 -21.32 14.61
CA SER A 93 2.56 -22.40 13.96
C SER A 93 3.41 -21.86 12.80
N VAL A 94 4.51 -22.56 12.49
CA VAL A 94 5.34 -22.25 11.31
C VAL A 94 4.52 -22.34 10.01
N ALA A 95 3.57 -23.27 9.95
CA ALA A 95 2.68 -23.42 8.81
C ALA A 95 1.77 -22.20 8.63
N ASP A 96 1.21 -21.65 9.71
CA ASP A 96 0.36 -20.45 9.64
C ASP A 96 1.15 -19.24 9.15
N VAL A 97 2.38 -19.06 9.65
CA VAL A 97 3.26 -17.96 9.20
C VAL A 97 3.58 -18.10 7.71
N ASN A 98 3.97 -19.29 7.26
CA ASN A 98 4.31 -19.52 5.86
C ASN A 98 3.10 -19.35 4.93
N ASN A 99 1.92 -19.84 5.34
CA ASN A 99 0.69 -19.68 4.57
C ASN A 99 0.28 -18.21 4.46
N ALA A 100 0.38 -17.44 5.57
CA ALA A 100 0.11 -16.01 5.54
C ALA A 100 1.11 -15.26 4.65
N LEU A 101 2.40 -15.59 4.72
CA LEU A 101 3.44 -14.97 3.91
C LEU A 101 3.19 -15.18 2.41
N ASN A 102 2.85 -16.41 2.01
CA ASN A 102 2.52 -16.72 0.63
C ASN A 102 1.29 -15.94 0.16
N LYS A 103 0.25 -15.84 1.00
CA LYS A 103 -0.95 -15.07 0.65
C LYS A 103 -0.67 -13.57 0.53
N VAL A 104 0.12 -13.00 1.44
CA VAL A 104 0.55 -11.60 1.36
C VAL A 104 1.29 -11.34 0.05
N ARG A 105 2.21 -12.21 -0.36
CA ARG A 105 2.95 -12.09 -1.62
C ARG A 105 2.03 -12.14 -2.85
N GLU A 106 1.07 -13.07 -2.87
CA GLU A 106 0.10 -13.20 -3.96
C GLU A 106 -0.75 -11.93 -4.12
N VAL A 107 -1.28 -11.40 -3.00
CA VAL A 107 -2.08 -10.19 -3.03
C VAL A 107 -1.23 -8.96 -3.34
N GLN A 108 0.01 -8.91 -2.86
CA GLN A 108 0.95 -7.84 -3.19
C GLN A 108 1.21 -7.79 -4.71
N GLN A 109 1.31 -8.94 -5.37
CA GLN A 109 1.44 -9.00 -6.81
C GLN A 109 0.21 -8.39 -7.52
N LYS A 110 -1.01 -8.76 -7.11
CA LYS A 110 -2.25 -8.17 -7.66
C LYS A 110 -2.31 -6.65 -7.45
N LEU A 111 -1.85 -6.18 -6.28
CA LEU A 111 -1.76 -4.74 -5.99
C LEU A 111 -0.72 -4.04 -6.87
N ASN A 112 0.43 -4.67 -7.12
CA ASN A 112 1.45 -4.14 -8.01
C ASN A 112 0.96 -4.07 -9.47
N GLU A 113 0.25 -5.09 -9.94
CA GLU A 113 -0.39 -5.08 -11.26
C GLU A 113 -1.41 -3.94 -11.38
N ALA A 114 -2.24 -3.72 -10.36
CA ALA A 114 -3.15 -2.59 -10.34
C ALA A 114 -2.38 -1.26 -10.37
N ARG A 115 -1.35 -1.10 -9.53
CA ARG A 115 -0.51 0.12 -9.48
C ARG A 115 0.18 0.41 -10.81
N ALA A 116 0.54 -0.62 -11.58
CA ALA A 116 1.15 -0.45 -12.90
C ALA A 116 0.21 0.19 -13.94
N LEU A 117 -1.11 0.21 -13.69
CA LEU A 117 -2.08 0.92 -14.54
C LEU A 117 -2.02 2.43 -14.35
N LEU A 118 -1.48 2.92 -13.22
CA LEU A 118 -1.45 4.34 -12.90
C LEU A 118 -0.46 5.08 -13.80
N GLN A 119 -0.95 6.11 -14.48
CA GLN A 119 -0.16 6.95 -15.37
C GLN A 119 -0.04 8.35 -14.78
N ASN A 120 1.17 8.90 -14.80
CA ASN A 120 1.40 10.28 -14.38
C ASN A 120 0.72 11.25 -15.34
N LYS A 121 0.26 12.37 -14.79
CA LYS A 121 -0.16 13.52 -15.59
C LYS A 121 1.00 14.09 -16.38
N GLU A 122 0.70 14.71 -17.52
CA GLU A 122 1.71 15.46 -18.29
C GLU A 122 1.98 16.83 -17.66
N ASP A 123 3.16 17.40 -17.93
CA ASP A 123 3.48 18.77 -17.50
C ASP A 123 2.64 19.76 -18.30
N ASN A 124 1.68 20.38 -17.61
CA ASN A 124 0.77 21.37 -18.17
C ASN A 124 1.03 22.78 -17.62
N SER A 125 2.20 23.03 -17.01
CA SER A 125 2.54 24.32 -16.39
C SER A 125 2.45 25.51 -17.36
N ALA A 126 2.82 25.31 -18.62
CA ALA A 126 2.67 26.33 -19.67
C ALA A 126 1.19 26.66 -19.95
N LEU A 127 0.33 25.64 -20.00
CA LEU A 127 -1.10 25.80 -20.23
C LEU A 127 -1.78 26.49 -19.02
N VAL A 128 -1.39 26.13 -17.80
CA VAL A 128 -1.85 26.80 -16.57
C VAL A 128 -1.56 28.30 -16.64
N ARG A 129 -0.32 28.70 -16.94
CA ARG A 129 0.07 30.11 -17.06
C ARG A 129 -0.70 30.84 -18.16
N ALA A 130 -0.84 30.23 -19.34
CA ALA A 130 -1.58 30.84 -20.45
C ALA A 130 -3.07 31.04 -20.11
N LYS A 131 -3.69 30.07 -19.44
CA LYS A 131 -5.07 30.18 -18.96
C LYS A 131 -5.23 31.28 -17.91
N GLU A 132 -4.31 31.39 -16.96
CA GLU A 132 -4.31 32.45 -15.95
C GLU A 132 -4.18 33.85 -16.57
N GLN A 133 -3.31 34.02 -17.57
CA GLN A 133 -3.19 35.27 -18.32
C GLN A 133 -4.50 35.63 -19.04
N LEU A 134 -5.13 34.66 -19.71
CA LEU A 134 -6.40 34.89 -20.39
C LEU A 134 -7.53 35.22 -19.41
N GLN A 135 -7.58 34.55 -18.25
CA GLN A 135 -8.55 34.84 -17.19
C GLN A 135 -8.38 36.28 -16.67
N GLN A 136 -7.15 36.70 -16.39
CA GLN A 136 -6.86 38.08 -15.96
C GLN A 136 -7.30 39.13 -16.99
N ALA A 137 -7.16 38.83 -18.29
CA ALA A 137 -7.62 39.71 -19.35
C ALA A 137 -9.15 39.75 -19.46
N VAL A 138 -9.83 38.62 -19.27
CA VAL A 138 -11.30 38.53 -19.27
C VAL A 138 -11.93 39.28 -18.09
N ASP A 139 -11.30 39.22 -16.92
CA ASP A 139 -11.76 39.87 -15.69
C ASP A 139 -11.61 41.41 -15.75
N GLN A 140 -10.74 41.92 -16.64
CA GLN A 140 -10.57 43.34 -16.90
C GLN A 140 -11.63 43.85 -17.89
N VAL A 141 -12.79 44.23 -17.37
CA VAL A 141 -13.89 44.76 -18.19
C VAL A 141 -13.69 46.27 -18.44
N PRO A 142 -13.50 46.72 -19.70
CA PRO A 142 -13.37 48.14 -20.02
C PRO A 142 -14.73 48.84 -19.99
N SER A 143 -14.72 50.17 -19.81
CA SER A 143 -15.94 50.97 -20.02
C SER A 143 -16.35 50.90 -21.49
N THR A 144 -17.65 50.71 -21.73
CA THR A 144 -18.24 50.73 -23.08
C THR A 144 -19.05 52.01 -23.33
N GLU A 145 -18.92 53.02 -22.47
CA GLU A 145 -19.57 54.31 -22.66
C GLU A 145 -19.02 55.03 -23.91
N GLY A 146 -19.91 55.59 -24.74
CA GLY A 146 -19.52 56.28 -25.98
C GLY A 146 -19.02 55.37 -27.12
N VAL A 147 -18.99 54.05 -26.93
CA VAL A 147 -18.52 53.08 -27.93
C VAL A 147 -19.65 52.69 -28.91
N MET A 148 -19.33 52.43 -30.18
CA MET A 148 -20.31 51.97 -31.20
C MET A 148 -20.86 50.59 -30.86
N GLN A 149 -22.15 50.34 -31.15
CA GLN A 149 -22.82 49.06 -30.86
C GLN A 149 -22.08 47.87 -31.48
N GLN A 150 -21.67 47.98 -32.75
CA GLN A 150 -20.95 46.92 -33.46
C GLN A 150 -19.66 46.49 -32.74
N THR A 151 -18.90 47.44 -32.20
CA THR A 151 -17.66 47.14 -31.45
C THR A 151 -17.93 46.59 -30.06
N LYS A 152 -19.06 46.95 -29.42
CA LYS A 152 -19.49 46.31 -28.16
C LYS A 152 -19.87 44.86 -28.39
N ASP A 153 -20.62 44.58 -29.45
CA ASP A 153 -21.06 43.24 -29.80
C ASP A 153 -19.88 42.34 -30.14
N ASP A 154 -18.90 42.85 -30.91
CA ASP A 154 -17.64 42.13 -31.19
C ASP A 154 -16.86 41.86 -29.90
N TYR A 155 -16.66 42.88 -29.05
CA TYR A 155 -16.01 42.71 -27.74
C TYR A 155 -16.68 41.63 -26.89
N ASN A 156 -18.01 41.70 -26.72
CA ASN A 156 -18.78 40.73 -25.94
C ASN A 156 -18.65 39.31 -26.53
N SER A 157 -18.65 39.18 -27.86
CA SER A 157 -18.42 37.90 -28.54
C SER A 157 -17.02 37.34 -28.26
N LYS A 158 -15.97 38.17 -28.32
CA LYS A 158 -14.59 37.73 -27.99
C LYS A 158 -14.44 37.38 -26.51
N GLN A 159 -15.11 38.10 -25.62
CA GLN A 159 -15.08 37.80 -24.19
C GLN A 159 -15.71 36.43 -23.90
N GLN A 160 -16.85 36.12 -24.52
CA GLN A 160 -17.49 34.80 -24.43
C GLN A 160 -16.59 33.69 -24.99
N ALA A 161 -15.95 33.92 -26.15
CA ALA A 161 -15.02 32.96 -26.73
C ALA A 161 -13.82 32.70 -25.80
N ALA A 162 -13.25 33.74 -25.18
CA ALA A 162 -12.17 33.60 -24.20
C ALA A 162 -12.59 32.77 -22.98
N GLN A 163 -13.80 32.98 -22.46
CA GLN A 163 -14.36 32.17 -21.36
C GLN A 163 -14.54 30.69 -21.73
N GLN A 164 -14.93 30.41 -22.98
CA GLN A 164 -14.99 29.05 -23.50
C GLN A 164 -13.60 28.40 -23.57
N GLU A 165 -12.58 29.11 -24.07
CA GLU A 165 -11.21 28.59 -24.14
C GLU A 165 -10.59 28.37 -22.75
N ILE A 166 -10.87 29.24 -21.77
CA ILE A 166 -10.47 29.01 -20.37
C ILE A 166 -11.07 27.70 -19.85
N SER A 167 -12.35 27.45 -20.13
CA SER A 167 -13.04 26.22 -19.72
C SER A 167 -12.43 24.98 -20.38
N LYS A 168 -12.11 25.04 -21.68
CA LYS A 168 -11.42 23.95 -22.39
C LYS A 168 -10.01 23.70 -21.84
N ALA A 169 -9.25 24.76 -21.58
CA ALA A 169 -7.92 24.66 -20.99
C ALA A 169 -7.97 24.01 -19.60
N GLN A 170 -8.96 24.37 -18.78
CA GLN A 170 -9.19 23.73 -17.49
C GLN A 170 -9.46 22.23 -17.62
N GLN A 171 -10.31 21.82 -18.57
CA GLN A 171 -10.57 20.40 -18.83
C GLN A 171 -9.30 19.64 -19.24
N VAL A 172 -8.43 20.24 -20.05
CA VAL A 172 -7.15 19.63 -20.43
C VAL A 172 -6.20 19.52 -19.24
N ILE A 173 -6.15 20.54 -18.36
CA ILE A 173 -5.34 20.51 -17.13
C ILE A 173 -5.81 19.40 -16.17
N ASP A 174 -7.12 19.22 -16.05
CA ASP A 174 -7.70 18.26 -15.12
C ASP A 174 -7.58 16.81 -15.63
N ASN A 175 -7.65 16.61 -16.94
CA ASN A 175 -7.61 15.29 -17.58
C ASN A 175 -6.21 14.84 -18.03
N GLY A 176 -5.34 15.80 -18.35
CA GLY A 176 -3.93 15.56 -18.71
C GLY A 176 -3.15 15.02 -17.54
#